data_AF-A0A921E0X0-F1
#
_entry.id   AF-A0A921E0X0-F1
#
_cell.length_a   1.000
_cell.length_b   1.000
_cell.length_c   1.000
_cell.angle_alpha   90.00
_cell.angle_beta   90.00
_cell.angle_gamma   90.00
#
_symmetry.space_group_name_H-M   'P 1'
#
loop_
_entity.id
_entity.type
_entity.pdbx_description
1 polymer ?
#
loop_
_entity_poly.entity_id
_entity_poly.type
_entity_poly.pdbx_seq_one_letter_code
_entity_poly.pdbx_strand_id
1 'polypeptide(L)'
;MCRLAVLLLVMVAATPALAGFPCDELWGERNAIYKDAGYCFRTERAIRAFGNAGCKYDDLADVPLSARQRADIADIQRQERANGCAR
;
A
#
# COMPACT_ATOMS: atom_id res chain seq x y z
N MET A 1 -38.58 45.84 -12.79
CA MET A 1 -38.67 44.40 -12.45
C MET A 1 -37.85 43.61 -13.47
N CYS A 2 -36.71 43.04 -13.08
CA CYS A 2 -36.22 41.76 -13.63
C CYS A 2 -35.03 41.32 -12.78
N ARG A 3 -35.27 40.43 -11.81
CA ARG A 3 -34.22 39.84 -10.99
C ARG A 3 -33.59 38.71 -11.81
N LEU A 4 -32.39 38.93 -12.35
CA LEU A 4 -31.59 37.87 -12.97
C LEU A 4 -31.01 36.98 -11.87
N ALA A 5 -31.66 35.85 -11.62
CA ALA A 5 -31.12 34.80 -10.76
C ALA A 5 -30.04 34.04 -11.55
N VAL A 6 -28.77 34.32 -11.25
CA VAL A 6 -27.64 33.55 -11.77
C VAL A 6 -27.60 32.22 -11.02
N LEU A 7 -28.05 31.15 -11.67
CA LEU A 7 -27.86 29.78 -11.17
C LEU A 7 -26.37 29.43 -11.24
N LEU A 8 -25.69 29.46 -10.10
CA LEU A 8 -24.35 28.90 -9.95
C LEU A 8 -24.45 27.37 -10.05
N LEU A 9 -24.12 26.82 -11.22
CA LEU A 9 -23.96 25.39 -11.40
C LEU A 9 -22.62 24.97 -10.76
N VAL A 10 -22.66 24.43 -9.55
CA VAL A 10 -21.48 23.85 -8.89
C VAL A 10 -21.16 22.53 -9.60
N MET A 11 -20.16 22.56 -10.49
CA MET A 11 -19.59 21.37 -11.10
C MET A 11 -18.76 20.64 -10.03
N VAL A 12 -19.33 19.59 -9.42
CA VAL A 12 -18.57 18.65 -8.60
C VAL A 12 -17.69 17.84 -9.55
N ALA A 13 -16.42 18.23 -9.67
CA ALA A 13 -15.42 17.40 -10.31
C ALA A 13 -15.17 16.18 -9.41
N ALA A 14 -15.76 15.04 -9.75
CA ALA A 14 -15.37 13.76 -9.17
C ALA A 14 -13.93 13.48 -9.63
N THR A 15 -12.94 13.70 -8.76
CA THR A 15 -11.60 13.19 -9.00
C THR A 15 -11.70 11.67 -9.07
N PRO A 16 -11.20 11.01 -10.12
CA PRO A 16 -11.09 9.57 -10.11
C PRO A 16 -10.16 9.21 -8.94
N ALA A 17 -10.72 8.59 -7.91
CA ALA A 17 -9.92 7.82 -6.98
C ALA A 17 -9.38 6.64 -7.81
N LEU A 18 -8.21 6.82 -8.41
CA LEU A 18 -7.39 5.69 -8.80
C LEU A 18 -7.02 5.00 -7.50
N ALA A 19 -7.91 4.13 -7.01
CA ALA A 19 -7.49 3.05 -6.15
C ALA A 19 -6.36 2.39 -6.95
N GLY A 20 -5.14 2.44 -6.42
CA GLY A 20 -3.96 1.87 -7.06
C GLY A 20 -4.02 0.35 -7.03
N PHE A 21 -5.14 -0.23 -7.46
CA PHE A 21 -5.35 -1.65 -7.63
C PHE A 21 -4.70 -2.04 -8.96
N PRO A 22 -3.76 -3.01 -8.98
CA PRO A 22 -3.45 -3.99 -7.93
C PRO A 22 -2.31 -3.61 -6.96
N CYS A 23 -1.67 -2.45 -7.12
CA CYS A 23 -0.50 -2.04 -6.32
C CYS A 23 -0.69 -1.96 -4.80
N ASP A 24 -1.79 -1.41 -4.30
CA ASP A 24 -1.99 -1.31 -2.84
C ASP A 24 -2.23 -2.68 -2.20
N GLU A 25 -2.88 -3.59 -2.93
CA GLU A 25 -3.10 -4.98 -2.52
C GLU A 25 -1.78 -5.76 -2.54
N LEU A 26 -1.04 -5.72 -3.64
CA LEU A 26 0.28 -6.36 -3.76
C LEU A 26 1.26 -5.84 -2.69
N TRP A 27 1.28 -4.53 -2.46
CA TRP A 27 2.05 -3.92 -1.38
C TRP A 27 1.60 -4.48 -0.02
N GLY A 28 0.29 -4.58 0.21
CA GLY A 28 -0.29 -5.12 1.43
C GLY A 28 0.13 -6.57 1.68
N GLU A 29 -0.04 -7.45 0.69
CA GLU A 29 0.34 -8.87 0.75
C GLU A 29 1.83 -9.05 1.07
N ARG A 30 2.70 -8.34 0.35
CA ARG A 30 4.14 -8.40 0.58
C ARG A 30 4.51 -7.98 2.00
N ASN A 31 3.90 -6.91 2.50
CA ASN A 31 4.18 -6.41 3.85
C ASN A 31 3.55 -7.29 4.94
N ALA A 32 2.42 -7.94 4.68
CA ALA A 32 1.84 -8.92 5.61
C ALA A 32 2.82 -10.08 5.88
N ILE A 33 3.50 -10.58 4.84
CA ILE A 33 4.54 -11.61 5.00
C ILE A 33 5.67 -11.13 5.93
N TYR A 34 6.11 -9.88 5.80
CA TYR A 34 7.12 -9.31 6.68
C TYR A 34 6.62 -9.13 8.12
N LYS A 35 5.37 -8.68 8.29
CA LYS A 35 4.75 -8.51 9.61
C LYS A 35 4.67 -9.84 10.35
N ASP A 36 4.18 -10.87 9.68
CA ASP A 36 4.04 -12.22 10.26
C ASP A 36 5.40 -12.83 10.60
N ALA A 37 6.43 -12.52 9.82
CA ALA A 37 7.81 -12.93 10.09
C ALA A 37 8.51 -12.09 11.18
N GLY A 38 7.86 -11.04 11.69
CA GLY A 38 8.34 -10.25 12.83
C GLY A 38 9.17 -9.01 12.46
N TYR A 39 9.07 -8.49 11.24
CA TYR A 39 9.78 -7.28 10.84
C TYR A 39 9.21 -6.02 11.52
N CYS A 40 10.10 -5.13 11.97
CA CYS A 40 9.79 -3.80 12.49
C CYS A 40 9.84 -2.77 11.34
N PHE A 41 8.68 -2.25 10.95
CA PHE A 41 8.56 -1.30 9.86
C PHE A 41 9.16 0.06 10.21
N ARG A 42 9.79 0.72 9.22
CA ARG A 42 10.40 2.05 9.40
C ARG A 42 9.61 3.18 8.73
N THR A 43 8.86 2.89 7.67
CA THR A 43 8.08 3.91 6.96
C THR A 43 6.77 4.19 7.69
N GLU A 44 6.35 5.46 7.74
CA GLU A 44 5.07 5.84 8.34
C GLU A 44 3.86 5.15 7.70
N ARG A 45 3.89 4.89 6.38
CA ARG A 45 2.82 4.14 5.69
C ARG A 45 2.65 2.74 6.27
N ALA A 46 3.73 1.96 6.33
CA ALA A 46 3.68 0.60 6.85
C ALA A 46 3.43 0.55 8.37
N ILE A 47 3.98 1.49 9.15
CA ILE A 47 3.69 1.59 10.59
C ILE A 47 2.21 1.87 10.83
N ARG A 48 1.58 2.78 10.06
CA ARG A 48 0.15 3.06 10.18
C ARG A 48 -0.72 1.86 9.79
N ALA A 49 -0.31 1.09 8.78
CA ALA A 49 -1.08 -0.05 8.28
C ALA A 49 -0.94 -1.30 9.15
N PHE A 50 0.25 -1.61 9.65
CA PHE A 50 0.57 -2.89 10.32
C PHE A 50 1.01 -2.75 11.77
N GLY A 51 1.49 -1.56 12.18
CA GLY A 51 2.08 -1.30 13.49
C GLY A 51 3.36 -2.08 13.77
N ASN A 52 4.07 -1.69 14.82
CA ASN A 52 5.30 -2.36 15.29
C ASN A 52 5.12 -3.08 16.64
N ALA A 53 3.91 -3.17 17.16
CA ALA A 53 3.67 -3.97 18.35
C ALA A 53 4.11 -5.43 18.13
N GLY A 54 4.99 -5.92 18.99
CA GLY A 54 5.47 -7.31 18.99
C GLY A 54 6.43 -7.70 17.86
N CYS A 55 6.94 -6.74 17.07
CA CYS A 55 7.99 -7.05 16.09
C CYS A 55 9.33 -7.39 16.78
N LYS A 56 10.24 -8.06 16.06
CA LYS A 56 11.48 -8.65 16.60
C LYS A 56 12.74 -8.22 15.86
N TYR A 57 12.62 -7.84 14.58
CA TYR A 57 13.77 -7.62 13.70
C TYR A 57 13.69 -6.23 13.06
N ASP A 58 14.65 -5.37 13.37
CA ASP A 58 14.74 -4.02 12.78
C ASP A 58 15.36 -4.03 11.37
N ASP A 59 16.15 -5.04 11.05
CA ASP A 59 16.69 -5.29 9.71
C ASP A 59 15.94 -6.43 9.03
N LEU A 60 15.57 -6.21 7.77
CA LEU A 60 14.87 -7.20 6.96
C LEU A 60 15.78 -8.41 6.65
N ALA A 61 17.10 -8.21 6.63
CA ALA A 61 18.08 -9.28 6.44
C ALA A 61 18.08 -10.31 7.59
N ASP A 62 17.71 -9.88 8.80
CA ASP A 62 17.66 -10.73 9.99
C ASP A 62 16.33 -11.50 10.12
N VAL A 63 15.34 -11.16 9.29
CA VAL A 63 14.02 -11.81 9.33
C VAL A 63 14.13 -13.24 8.78
N PRO A 64 13.75 -14.27 9.58
CA PRO A 64 13.91 -15.68 9.20
C PRO A 64 12.81 -16.14 8.23
N LEU A 65 12.80 -15.59 7.02
CA LEU A 65 11.85 -15.96 5.97
C LEU A 65 12.14 -17.37 5.46
N SER A 66 11.10 -18.20 5.43
CA SER A 66 11.13 -19.52 4.77
C SER A 66 11.35 -19.40 3.27
N ALA A 67 11.79 -20.49 2.64
CA ALA A 67 11.96 -20.54 1.19
C ALA A 67 10.65 -20.21 0.44
N ARG A 68 9.50 -20.65 0.97
CA ARG A 68 8.18 -20.36 0.41
C ARG A 68 7.85 -18.87 0.47
N GLN A 69 7.99 -18.24 1.64
CA GLN A 69 7.74 -16.80 1.80
C GLN A 69 8.61 -15.97 0.84
N ARG A 70 9.89 -16.35 0.66
CA ARG A 70 10.78 -15.67 -0.29
C ARG A 70 10.30 -15.81 -1.73
N ALA A 71 9.79 -16.99 -2.11
CA ALA A 71 9.21 -17.21 -3.44
C ALA A 71 7.93 -16.38 -3.65
N ASP A 72 7.06 -16.32 -2.64
CA ASP A 72 5.82 -15.53 -2.68
C ASP A 72 6.14 -14.03 -2.81
N ILE A 73 7.05 -13.50 -1.98
CA ILE A 73 7.54 -12.11 -2.09
C ILE A 73 8.11 -11.82 -3.48
N ALA A 74 8.91 -12.74 -4.02
CA ALA A 74 9.51 -12.56 -5.34
C ALA A 74 8.46 -12.54 -6.47
N ASP A 75 7.37 -13.30 -6.34
CA ASP A 75 6.24 -13.25 -7.27
C ASP A 75 5.47 -11.94 -7.17
N ILE A 76 5.10 -11.53 -5.96
CA ILE A 76 4.42 -10.25 -5.72
C ILE A 76 5.25 -9.09 -6.29
N GLN A 77 6.56 -9.08 -6.04
CA GLN A 77 7.44 -8.05 -6.61
C GLN A 77 7.52 -8.09 -8.14
N ARG A 78 7.36 -9.25 -8.79
CA ARG A 78 7.23 -9.31 -10.26
C ARG A 78 5.94 -8.65 -10.71
N GLN A 79 4.83 -8.94 -10.03
CA GLN A 79 3.53 -8.35 -10.35
C GLN A 79 3.54 -6.83 -10.11
N GLU A 80 4.13 -6.35 -9.03
CA GLU A 80 4.28 -4.91 -8.75
C GLU A 80 5.04 -4.20 -9.88
N ARG A 81 6.12 -4.82 -10.38
CA ARG A 81 6.88 -4.27 -11.52
C ARG A 81 6.07 -4.28 -12.81
N ALA A 82 5.34 -5.36 -13.09
CA ALA A 82 4.51 -5.47 -14.28
C ALA A 82 3.38 -4.43 -14.30
N ASN A 83 2.87 -4.04 -13.13
CA ASN A 83 1.81 -3.05 -12.98
C ASN A 83 2.33 -1.61 -12.73
N GLY A 84 3.65 -1.38 -12.77
CA GLY A 84 4.23 -0.05 -12.59
C GLY A 84 4.04 0.53 -11.19
N CYS A 85 3.92 -0.31 -10.17
CA CYS A 85 3.67 0.12 -8.79
C CYS A 85 4.86 0.90 -8.22
N ALA A 86 4.56 1.99 -7.51
CA ALA A 86 5.55 2.71 -6.73
C ALA A 86 6.05 1.83 -5.57
N ARG A 87 7.35 1.90 -5.27
CA ARG A 87 7.98 1.11 -4.20
C ARG A 87 7.77 1.72 -2.82
#